data_AF-A0A820ZP53-F1
#
_entry.id   AF-A0A820ZP53-F1
#
_cell.length_a   1.000
_cell.length_b   1.000
_cell.length_c   1.000
_cell.angle_alpha   90.00
_cell.angle_beta   90.00
_cell.angle_gamma   90.00
#
_symmetry.space_group_name_H-M   'P 1'
#
loop_
_entity.id
_entity.type
_entity.pdbx_description
1 polymer ?
#
loop_
_entity_poly.entity_id
_entity_poly.type
_entity_poly.pdbx_seq_one_letter_code
_entity_poly.pdbx_strand_id
1 'polypeptide(L)'
;MAICSNETTQDFRFIFRALQKGMKKLNLEEIDPDFLIAADADAIRNAFQDVFGEKKMVMCWAHMRRNVVKKIESMVKKSEQEDLVNDVESLQLAQDERIFIKASNLFVKKWSKKEPNFIQYFQNEWLTTHNAWYEGVGHFAPSTNNALEAINNVIKK
;
A
#
# COMPACT_ATOMS: atom_id res chain seq x y z
N MET A 1 -12.60 13.90 -9.35
CA MET A 1 -11.95 14.28 -8.08
C MET A 1 -13.05 14.57 -7.08
N ALA A 2 -13.02 13.92 -5.92
CA ALA A 2 -13.94 14.21 -4.82
C ALA A 2 -13.16 14.94 -3.71
N ILE A 3 -13.78 15.94 -3.10
CA ILE A 3 -13.20 16.71 -1.99
C ILE A 3 -14.15 16.51 -0.82
N CYS A 4 -13.62 16.00 0.29
CA CYS A 4 -14.37 15.76 1.52
C CYS A 4 -13.73 16.57 2.64
N SER A 5 -14.55 17.11 3.54
CA SER A 5 -14.06 17.82 4.73
C SER A 5 -13.50 16.85 5.78
N ASN A 6 -13.86 15.56 5.68
CA ASN A 6 -13.45 14.49 6.58
C ASN A 6 -13.10 13.23 5.78
N GLU A 7 -12.44 12.28 6.44
CA GLU A 7 -12.08 10.97 5.90
C GLU A 7 -12.84 9.85 6.65
N THR A 8 -14.16 9.98 6.78
CA THR A 8 -14.97 8.96 7.45
C THR A 8 -15.42 7.86 6.49
N THR A 9 -15.83 6.71 7.03
CA THR A 9 -16.44 5.62 6.24
C THR A 9 -17.63 6.12 5.42
N GLN A 10 -18.42 7.05 5.96
CA GLN A 10 -19.60 7.58 5.27
C GLN A 10 -19.20 8.44 4.06
N ASP A 11 -18.13 9.21 4.17
CA ASP A 11 -17.61 10.05 3.07
C ASP A 11 -17.13 9.17 1.92
N PHE A 12 -16.30 8.16 2.21
CA PHE A 12 -15.82 7.23 1.20
C PHE A 12 -16.95 6.40 0.58
N ARG A 13 -17.93 5.96 1.38
CA ARG A 13 -19.10 5.23 0.89
C ARG A 13 -19.90 6.09 -0.08
N PHE A 14 -20.07 7.37 0.23
CA PHE A 14 -20.73 8.31 -0.67
C PHE A 14 -19.98 8.43 -2.00
N ILE A 15 -18.65 8.56 -1.96
CA ILE A 15 -17.81 8.62 -3.18
C ILE A 15 -18.00 7.37 -4.04
N PHE A 16 -17.88 6.18 -3.45
CA PHE A 16 -18.00 4.92 -4.18
C PHE A 16 -19.40 4.72 -4.79
N ARG A 17 -20.46 5.05 -4.05
CA ARG A 17 -21.83 5.00 -4.58
C ARG A 17 -22.09 6.06 -5.64
N ALA A 18 -21.49 7.25 -5.52
CA ALA A 18 -21.59 8.28 -6.53
C ALA A 18 -20.93 7.83 -7.85
N LEU A 19 -19.80 7.11 -7.77
CA LEU A 19 -19.16 6.50 -8.92
C LEU A 19 -20.07 5.48 -9.62
N GLN A 20 -20.65 4.51 -8.89
CA GLN A 20 -21.62 3.56 -9.46
C GLN A 20 -22.82 4.25 -10.12
N LYS A 21 -23.39 5.26 -9.45
CA LYS A 21 -24.49 6.08 -10.01
C LYS A 21 -24.07 6.81 -11.29
N GLY A 22 -22.85 7.33 -11.34
CA GLY A 22 -22.27 7.99 -12.50
C GLY A 22 -22.15 7.05 -13.69
N MET A 23 -21.58 5.85 -13.49
CA MET A 23 -21.46 4.82 -14.52
C MET A 23 -22.83 4.47 -15.12
N LYS A 24 -23.81 4.22 -14.26
CA LYS A 24 -25.19 3.94 -14.67
C LYS A 24 -25.81 5.09 -15.47
N LYS A 25 -25.63 6.34 -15.03
CA LYS A 25 -26.16 7.53 -15.72
C LYS A 25 -25.55 7.71 -17.12
N LEU A 26 -24.30 7.29 -17.30
CA LEU A 26 -23.60 7.33 -18.59
C LEU A 26 -23.81 6.08 -19.45
N ASN A 27 -24.66 5.13 -18.99
CA ASN A 27 -24.88 3.84 -19.64
C ASN A 27 -23.58 3.05 -19.88
N LEU A 28 -22.66 3.16 -18.91
CA LEU A 28 -21.42 2.39 -18.87
C LEU A 28 -21.59 1.14 -18.01
N GLU A 29 -20.72 0.17 -18.21
CA GLU A 29 -20.67 -1.06 -17.40
C GLU A 29 -20.46 -0.74 -15.92
N GLU A 30 -21.10 -1.53 -15.04
CA GLU A 30 -20.93 -1.35 -13.60
C GLU A 30 -19.49 -1.67 -13.19
N ILE A 31 -18.94 -0.84 -12.30
CA ILE A 31 -17.60 -1.07 -11.78
C ILE A 31 -17.67 -2.15 -10.71
N ASP A 32 -16.98 -3.27 -10.95
CA ASP A 32 -16.71 -4.31 -9.96
C ASP A 32 -15.19 -4.51 -9.82
N PRO A 33 -14.54 -3.76 -8.92
CA PRO A 33 -13.09 -3.81 -8.78
C PRO A 33 -12.65 -5.06 -8.03
N ASP A 34 -11.60 -5.74 -8.51
CA ASP A 34 -11.01 -6.89 -7.82
C ASP A 34 -10.31 -6.51 -6.50
N PHE A 35 -9.72 -5.31 -6.48
CA PHE A 35 -8.99 -4.81 -5.34
C PHE A 35 -8.99 -3.28 -5.27
N LEU A 36 -8.69 -2.75 -4.08
CA LEU A 36 -8.45 -1.32 -3.85
C LEU A 36 -7.02 -1.11 -3.36
N ILE A 37 -6.29 -0.21 -4.03
CA ILE A 37 -5.02 0.32 -3.55
C ILE A 37 -5.28 1.58 -2.74
N ALA A 38 -4.93 1.56 -1.45
CA ALA A 38 -5.11 2.69 -0.56
C ALA A 38 -4.00 2.76 0.49
N ALA A 39 -3.91 3.89 1.19
CA ALA A 39 -3.20 3.93 2.48
C ALA A 39 -3.97 3.08 3.50
N ASP A 40 -3.28 2.62 4.54
CA ASP A 40 -3.93 1.85 5.62
C ASP A 40 -4.84 2.74 6.46
N ALA A 41 -6.10 2.87 6.04
CA ALA A 41 -7.12 3.61 6.75
C ALA A 41 -8.41 2.79 6.79
N ASP A 42 -8.91 2.52 8.00
CA ASP A 42 -10.10 1.69 8.17
C ASP A 42 -11.34 2.29 7.52
N ALA A 43 -11.44 3.62 7.49
CA ALA A 43 -12.58 4.31 6.90
C ALA A 43 -12.79 3.97 5.42
N ILE A 44 -11.73 4.03 4.61
CA ILE A 44 -11.83 3.72 3.17
C ILE A 44 -12.00 2.21 2.93
N ARG A 45 -11.34 1.36 3.74
CA ARG A 45 -11.50 -0.10 3.71
C ARG A 45 -12.96 -0.50 3.95
N ASN A 46 -13.52 -0.03 5.06
CA ASN A 46 -14.89 -0.35 5.46
C ASN A 46 -15.90 0.14 4.41
N ALA A 47 -15.69 1.33 3.87
CA ALA A 47 -16.55 1.89 2.84
C ALA A 47 -16.47 1.11 1.52
N PHE A 48 -15.28 0.68 1.14
CA PHE A 48 -15.05 -0.11 -0.08
C PHE A 48 -15.74 -1.47 0.03
N GLN A 49 -15.56 -2.15 1.16
CA GLN A 49 -16.19 -3.45 1.41
C GLN A 49 -17.72 -3.36 1.51
N ASP A 50 -18.26 -2.27 2.07
CA ASP A 50 -19.70 -2.03 2.11
C ASP A 50 -20.33 -1.85 0.71
N VAL A 51 -19.59 -1.27 -0.24
CA VAL A 51 -20.13 -0.91 -1.56
C VAL A 51 -19.85 -1.98 -2.62
N PHE A 52 -18.67 -2.60 -2.59
CA PHE A 52 -18.23 -3.57 -3.60
C PHE A 52 -18.08 -5.00 -3.05
N GLY A 53 -18.45 -5.24 -1.78
CA GLY A 53 -18.33 -6.54 -1.13
C GLY A 53 -16.92 -6.83 -0.61
N GLU A 54 -16.72 -8.04 -0.10
CA GLU A 54 -15.41 -8.46 0.40
C GLU A 54 -14.42 -8.60 -0.78
N LYS A 55 -13.54 -7.60 -0.89
CA LYS A 55 -12.54 -7.48 -1.96
C LYS A 55 -11.16 -7.29 -1.35
N LYS A 56 -10.12 -7.51 -2.16
CA LYS A 56 -8.73 -7.44 -1.70
C LYS A 56 -8.31 -6.00 -1.44
N MET A 57 -7.64 -5.79 -0.31
CA MET A 57 -7.03 -4.51 0.03
C MET A 57 -5.52 -4.58 -0.24
N VAL A 58 -5.03 -3.64 -1.04
CA VAL A 58 -3.62 -3.53 -1.39
C VAL A 58 -3.06 -2.28 -0.74
N MET A 59 -1.98 -2.48 0.01
CA MET A 59 -1.23 -1.41 0.63
C MET A 59 -0.51 -0.60 -0.43
N CYS A 60 -0.76 0.71 -0.44
CA CYS A 60 -0.09 1.61 -1.35
C CYS A 60 1.42 1.64 -1.07
N TRP A 61 2.23 1.19 -2.04
CA TRP A 61 3.68 1.17 -1.98
C TRP A 61 4.29 2.52 -1.54
N ALA A 62 3.78 3.63 -2.07
CA ALA A 62 4.17 4.99 -1.69
C ALA A 62 4.15 5.24 -0.18
N HIS A 63 3.07 4.80 0.47
CA HIS A 63 2.80 5.04 1.88
C HIS A 63 3.64 4.09 2.72
N MET A 64 3.66 2.81 2.34
CA MET A 64 4.52 1.81 2.95
C MET A 64 5.99 2.27 2.94
N ARG A 65 6.54 2.58 1.76
CA ARG A 65 7.94 2.98 1.58
C ARG A 65 8.28 4.19 2.42
N ARG A 66 7.45 5.24 2.42
CA ARG A 66 7.65 6.43 3.25
C ARG A 66 7.69 6.09 4.74
N ASN A 67 6.81 5.21 5.22
CA ASN A 67 6.77 4.82 6.63
C ASN A 67 7.99 3.96 7.01
N VAL A 68 8.38 3.03 6.15
CA VAL A 68 9.55 2.17 6.36
C VAL A 68 10.83 2.99 6.34
N VAL A 69 11.05 3.85 5.34
CA VAL A 69 12.26 4.70 5.25
C VAL A 69 12.41 5.58 6.49
N LYS A 70 11.33 6.23 6.96
CA LYS A 70 11.37 7.00 8.22
C LYS A 70 11.82 6.15 9.41
N LYS A 71 11.36 4.90 9.50
CA LYS A 71 11.75 3.98 10.57
C LYS A 71 13.20 3.54 10.44
N ILE A 72 13.66 3.26 9.23
CA ILE A 72 15.08 2.98 8.93
C ILE A 72 15.95 4.16 9.39
N GLU A 73 15.61 5.39 9.00
CA GLU A 73 16.35 6.59 9.40
C GLU A 73 16.45 6.76 10.93
N SER A 74 15.40 6.35 11.66
CA SER A 74 15.33 6.48 13.12
C SER A 74 15.89 5.30 13.92
N MET A 75 15.94 4.09 13.35
CA MET A 75 16.24 2.85 14.09
C MET A 75 17.50 2.13 13.63
N VAL A 76 17.98 2.40 12.41
CA VAL A 76 19.08 1.67 11.75
C VAL A 76 20.33 2.53 11.68
N LYS A 77 21.50 1.92 11.84
CA LYS A 77 22.80 2.61 11.71
C LYS A 77 22.96 3.25 10.34
N LYS A 78 23.50 4.48 10.30
CA LYS A 78 23.60 5.26 9.07
C LYS A 78 24.31 4.52 7.92
N SER A 79 25.35 3.74 8.26
CA SER A 79 26.12 2.93 7.29
C SER A 79 25.33 1.78 6.65
N GLU A 80 24.20 1.38 7.23
CA GLU A 80 23.40 0.25 6.76
C GLU A 80 22.03 0.67 6.18
N GLN A 81 21.65 1.95 6.30
CA GLN A 81 20.34 2.45 5.87
C GLN A 81 20.11 2.27 4.37
N GLU A 82 21.09 2.61 3.53
CA GLU A 82 20.97 2.51 2.07
C GLU A 82 20.78 1.07 1.61
N ASP A 83 21.64 0.16 2.07
CA ASP A 83 21.55 -1.28 1.77
C ASP A 83 20.19 -1.86 2.19
N LEU A 84 19.70 -1.46 3.36
CA LEU A 84 18.45 -1.97 3.90
C LEU A 84 17.24 -1.40 3.14
N VAL A 85 17.27 -0.14 2.69
CA VAL A 85 16.25 0.41 1.78
C VAL A 85 16.24 -0.34 0.46
N ASN A 86 17.41 -0.56 -0.17
CA ASN A 86 17.53 -1.27 -1.44
C ASN A 86 16.98 -2.71 -1.36
N ASP A 87 17.24 -3.39 -0.24
CA ASP A 87 16.68 -4.72 0.00
C ASP A 87 15.15 -4.70 0.18
N VAL A 88 14.58 -3.69 0.83
CA VAL A 88 13.11 -3.51 0.93
C VAL A 88 12.50 -3.23 -0.44
N GLU A 89 13.16 -2.41 -1.27
CA GLU A 89 12.72 -2.18 -2.66
C GLU A 89 12.79 -3.47 -3.48
N SER A 90 13.79 -4.32 -3.25
CA SER A 90 13.89 -5.63 -3.90
C SER A 90 12.74 -6.58 -3.50
N LEU A 91 12.25 -6.50 -2.26
CA LEU A 91 11.07 -7.28 -1.84
C LEU A 91 9.80 -6.84 -2.57
N GLN A 92 9.67 -5.54 -2.89
CA GLN A 92 8.50 -5.02 -3.59
C GLN A 92 8.34 -5.65 -4.97
N LEU A 93 9.44 -5.96 -5.65
CA LEU A 93 9.48 -6.58 -6.99
C LEU A 93 9.06 -8.05 -7.02
N ALA A 94 8.66 -8.65 -5.89
CA ALA A 94 8.18 -10.02 -5.88
C ALA A 94 6.93 -10.17 -6.78
N GLN A 95 6.97 -11.15 -7.68
CA GLN A 95 5.91 -11.35 -8.69
C GLN A 95 4.74 -12.21 -8.21
N ASP A 96 4.95 -12.99 -7.16
CA ASP A 96 3.93 -13.78 -6.52
C ASP A 96 4.21 -13.94 -5.01
N GLU A 97 3.21 -14.43 -4.28
CA GLU A 97 3.29 -14.63 -2.83
C GLU A 97 4.41 -15.60 -2.42
N ARG A 98 4.68 -16.64 -3.21
CA ARG A 98 5.70 -17.64 -2.89
C ARG A 98 7.09 -17.02 -2.97
N ILE A 99 7.34 -16.19 -3.98
CA ILE A 99 8.58 -15.42 -4.12
C ILE A 99 8.69 -14.42 -2.97
N PHE A 100 7.61 -13.69 -2.66
CA PHE A 100 7.59 -12.69 -1.59
C PHE A 100 7.92 -13.31 -0.23
N ILE A 101 7.31 -14.44 0.14
CA ILE A 101 7.57 -15.16 1.39
C ILE A 101 9.03 -15.63 1.45
N LYS A 102 9.55 -16.23 0.38
CA LYS A 102 10.96 -16.69 0.34
C LYS A 102 11.94 -15.53 0.47
N ALA A 103 11.72 -14.46 -0.28
CA ALA A 103 12.57 -13.27 -0.22
C ALA A 103 12.51 -12.60 1.16
N SER A 104 11.32 -12.52 1.76
CA SER A 104 11.12 -12.00 3.13
C SER A 104 11.87 -12.82 4.18
N ASN A 105 11.86 -14.14 4.07
CA ASN A 105 12.63 -15.01 4.97
C ASN A 105 14.15 -14.79 4.85
N LEU A 106 14.64 -14.58 3.62
CA LEU A 106 16.05 -14.26 3.38
C LEU A 106 16.41 -12.87 3.91
N PHE A 107 15.54 -11.88 3.70
CA PHE A 107 15.67 -10.53 4.22
C PHE A 107 15.79 -10.51 5.75
N VAL A 108 14.84 -11.15 6.44
CA VAL A 108 14.87 -11.29 7.91
C VAL A 108 16.17 -11.95 8.34
N LYS A 109 16.55 -13.09 7.74
CA LYS A 109 17.80 -13.79 8.08
C LYS A 109 19.06 -12.91 7.90
N LYS A 110 19.12 -12.09 6.85
CA LYS A 110 20.25 -11.18 6.58
C LYS A 110 20.37 -10.11 7.66
N TRP A 111 19.25 -9.52 8.07
CA TRP A 111 19.25 -8.32 8.90
C TRP A 111 19.03 -8.55 10.39
N SER A 112 18.45 -9.68 10.82
CA SER A 112 18.15 -9.94 12.24
C SER A 112 19.37 -9.87 13.16
N LYS A 113 20.57 -10.16 12.67
CA LYS A 113 21.81 -10.06 13.48
C LYS A 113 22.36 -8.63 13.56
N LYS A 114 22.08 -7.81 12.56
CA LYS A 114 22.62 -6.45 12.41
C LYS A 114 21.71 -5.42 13.04
N GLU A 115 20.41 -5.54 12.75
CA GLU A 115 19.37 -4.56 13.08
C GLU A 115 18.11 -5.26 13.63
N PRO A 116 18.21 -5.99 14.76
CA PRO A 116 17.12 -6.82 15.29
C PRO A 116 15.84 -6.03 15.61
N ASN A 117 15.96 -4.82 16.15
CA ASN A 117 14.80 -4.00 16.53
C ASN A 117 14.00 -3.54 15.30
N PHE A 118 14.70 -3.14 14.23
CA PHE A 118 14.04 -2.79 12.98
C PHE A 118 13.35 -4.02 12.38
N ILE A 119 14.01 -5.18 12.38
CA ILE A 119 13.43 -6.40 11.81
C ILE A 119 12.21 -6.87 12.58
N GLN A 120 12.21 -6.78 13.91
CA GLN A 120 11.02 -7.08 14.71
C GLN A 120 9.84 -6.17 14.34
N TYR A 121 10.09 -4.86 14.19
CA TYR A 121 9.09 -3.92 13.71
C TYR A 121 8.60 -4.29 12.30
N PHE A 122 9.53 -4.54 11.37
CA PHE A 122 9.21 -4.78 9.98
C PHE A 122 8.41 -6.07 9.79
N GLN A 123 8.73 -7.13 10.54
CA GLN A 123 8.00 -8.39 10.49
C GLN A 123 6.55 -8.24 10.98
N ASN A 124 6.36 -7.55 12.11
CA ASN A 124 5.03 -7.37 12.69
C ASN A 124 4.16 -6.50 11.78
N GLU A 125 4.68 -5.35 11.34
CA GLU A 125 3.88 -4.39 10.59
C GLU A 125 3.74 -4.77 9.11
N TRP A 126 4.84 -5.08 8.42
CA TRP A 126 4.87 -5.12 6.95
C TRP A 126 4.92 -6.53 6.37
N LEU A 127 5.23 -7.56 7.17
CA LEU A 127 5.20 -8.95 6.72
C LEU A 127 4.01 -9.74 7.28
N THR A 128 3.39 -9.24 8.35
CA THR A 128 2.24 -9.89 8.99
C THR A 128 0.96 -9.07 8.80
N THR A 129 0.89 -7.86 9.38
CA THR A 129 -0.35 -7.07 9.40
C THR A 129 -0.68 -6.47 8.03
N HIS A 130 0.31 -5.87 7.37
CA HIS A 130 0.15 -5.14 6.12
C HIS A 130 1.05 -5.76 5.04
N ASN A 131 0.89 -7.05 4.72
CA ASN A 131 1.78 -7.78 3.80
C ASN A 131 1.45 -7.59 2.30
N ALA A 132 0.39 -6.85 1.98
CA ALA A 132 -0.13 -6.71 0.62
C ALA A 132 0.42 -5.49 -0.13
N TRP A 133 1.74 -5.33 -0.26
CA TRP A 133 2.40 -4.15 -0.89
C TRP A 133 3.38 -4.48 -2.04
N TYR A 134 3.60 -5.75 -2.34
CA TYR A 134 4.48 -6.20 -3.43
C TYR A 134 3.71 -6.31 -4.76
N GLU A 135 4.41 -6.26 -5.90
CA GLU A 135 3.79 -6.18 -7.24
C GLU A 135 2.86 -7.35 -7.54
N GLY A 136 3.25 -8.56 -7.12
CA GLY A 136 2.45 -9.77 -7.29
C GLY A 136 1.09 -9.75 -6.60
N VAL A 137 0.79 -8.77 -5.75
CA VAL A 137 -0.50 -8.62 -5.07
C VAL A 137 -1.58 -8.07 -6.01
N GLY A 138 -1.21 -7.14 -6.88
CA GLY A 138 -2.09 -6.47 -7.83
C GLY A 138 -1.52 -6.58 -9.23
N HIS A 139 -1.66 -7.74 -9.87
CA HIS A 139 -1.18 -7.96 -11.22
C HIS A 139 -1.70 -6.88 -12.17
N PHE A 140 -0.79 -6.31 -12.96
CA PHE A 140 -1.04 -5.20 -13.89
C PHE A 140 -1.45 -3.85 -13.27
N ALA A 141 -1.49 -3.74 -11.94
CA ALA A 141 -1.59 -2.46 -11.29
C ALA A 141 -0.27 -1.67 -11.46
N PRO A 142 -0.32 -0.34 -11.57
CA PRO A 142 0.90 0.46 -11.65
C PRO A 142 1.72 0.30 -10.36
N SER A 143 2.95 -0.22 -10.49
CA SER A 143 3.93 -0.33 -9.41
C SER A 143 4.41 1.02 -8.89
N THR A 144 4.29 2.05 -9.73
CA THR A 144 4.76 3.40 -9.43
C THR A 144 3.59 4.29 -9.03
N ASN A 145 3.78 5.01 -7.94
CA ASN A 145 2.92 6.08 -7.48
C ASN A 145 3.23 7.42 -8.18
N ASN A 146 4.06 7.43 -9.23
CA ASN A 146 4.53 8.65 -9.90
C ASN A 146 3.38 9.59 -10.28
N ALA A 147 2.26 9.05 -10.76
CA ALA A 147 1.08 9.86 -11.07
C ALA A 147 0.46 10.50 -9.81
N LEU A 148 0.35 9.74 -8.70
CA LEU A 148 -0.17 10.22 -7.43
C LEU A 148 0.77 11.25 -6.78
N GLU A 149 2.08 11.01 -6.82
CA GLU A 149 3.08 11.94 -6.30
C GLU A 149 3.20 13.21 -7.15
N ALA A 150 3.12 13.10 -8.48
CA ALA A 150 3.07 14.25 -9.36
C ALA A 150 1.86 15.15 -9.05
N ILE A 151 0.67 14.57 -8.89
CA ILE A 151 -0.53 15.33 -8.51
C ILE A 151 -0.35 15.98 -7.13
N ASN A 152 0.15 15.25 -6.14
CA ASN A 152 0.43 15.80 -4.80
C ASN A 152 1.42 16.96 -4.83
N ASN A 153 2.46 16.86 -5.65
CA ASN A 153 3.48 17.90 -5.80
C ASN A 153 2.93 19.15 -6.51
N VAL A 154 1.96 19.00 -7.41
CA VAL A 154 1.26 20.14 -8.03
C VAL A 154 0.32 20.82 -7.05
N ILE A 155 -0.46 20.06 -6.27
CA ILE A 155 -1.43 20.62 -5.31
C ILE A 155 -0.74 21.33 -4.14
N LYS A 156 0.43 20.85 -3.70
CA LYS A 156 1.19 21.44 -2.58
C LYS A 156 2.06 22.63 -2.97
N LYS A 157 2.19 22.93 -4.26
CA LYS A 157 2.89 24.12 -4.77
C LYS A 157 1.91 25.28 -4.90
#